data_AF-A0A9E5KLB6-F1
#
_entry.id   AF-A0A9E5KLB6-F1
#
_cell.length_a   1.000
_cell.length_b   1.000
_cell.length_c   1.000
_cell.angle_alpha   90.00
_cell.angle_beta   90.00
_cell.angle_gamma   90.00
#
_symmetry.space_group_name_H-M   'P 1'
#
loop_
_entity.id
_entity.type
_entity.pdbx_description
1 polymer ?
#
loop_
_entity_poly.entity_id
_entity_poly.type
_entity_poly.pdbx_seq_one_letter_code
_entity_poly.pdbx_strand_id
1 'polypeptide(L)'
;MKLFDTMNQHGHERVAFHVDPVTGLRAIIALHSTVLGNALGGTRRWAYTDESEAIRDVLRLSEGMTYKSAAADLPMGGAKSVIMIEKGKVPTEAEARAMGRFVNTFNGQYIAAEDVGVNTQYCDWMAQESNHIMGGITVSHGGDPSPFTSQGCFNAMKACLAHTGRKVDFSGLKIAVQGLGATGYELAKRCRAHGATVVGTDINPAAIERAVKELGVEALKPGQDIFAQECDILAPCALGAVLNNSTIKHLRCAIICGTANNQLHEPNIDGASLKQRGILYGPDFIVNAGGVIRLAGLYLGMTEAALDKKIEQIEHTTLAVLKEGKNDASEYVAAVNYAKRRIEAATSFDENRQGKGAKSLVGITYAAGESVLVSKDGLVYGNRWRNSRPAPVACDVSRWLRHVERMLPVEFEREHILNVMAHKLQYPGHKINHAVLLGGKPGSGKDTLFAPFFWAVGGPAKLNCSVVKNEDLTSQWGYGLECEVMEIAELRQAEARDRRALENHLKPIIAAPPEYLPINRKGLHPYYALNRVLVVAFSNE
;
A
#
# COMPACT_ATOMS: atom_id res chain seq x y z
N MET A 1 32.30 -19.32 -4.13
CA MET A 1 31.72 -18.09 -3.54
C MET A 1 31.81 -18.20 -2.02
N LYS A 2 32.25 -17.15 -1.32
CA LYS A 2 32.31 -17.13 0.15
C LYS A 2 31.02 -16.49 0.69
N LEU A 3 30.02 -17.31 1.04
CA LEU A 3 28.66 -16.84 1.32
C LEU A 3 28.59 -15.85 2.50
N PHE A 4 29.24 -16.13 3.63
CA PHE A 4 29.23 -15.21 4.78
C PHE A 4 29.87 -13.86 4.46
N ASP A 5 30.96 -13.84 3.70
CA ASP A 5 31.60 -12.59 3.27
C ASP A 5 30.65 -11.78 2.38
N THR A 6 29.95 -12.43 1.44
CA THR A 6 28.94 -11.78 0.59
C THR A 6 27.76 -11.27 1.41
N MET A 7 27.24 -12.06 2.36
CA MET A 7 26.15 -11.63 3.25
C MET A 7 26.56 -10.42 4.09
N ASN A 8 27.77 -10.42 4.67
CA ASN A 8 28.27 -9.28 5.45
C ASN A 8 28.49 -8.04 4.59
N GLN A 9 29.00 -8.22 3.36
CA GLN A 9 29.26 -7.12 2.44
C GLN A 9 27.96 -6.43 1.99
N HIS A 10 26.89 -7.20 1.77
CA HIS A 10 25.61 -6.69 1.28
C HIS A 10 24.59 -6.44 2.40
N GLY A 11 24.83 -6.92 3.62
CA GLY A 11 23.95 -6.69 4.77
C GLY A 11 22.78 -7.69 4.88
N HIS A 12 22.89 -8.89 4.33
CA HIS A 12 21.85 -9.91 4.42
C HIS A 12 21.70 -10.46 5.84
N GLU A 13 20.48 -10.38 6.39
CA GLU A 13 20.14 -10.91 7.71
C GLU A 13 20.12 -12.44 7.77
N ARG A 14 19.59 -13.12 6.73
CA ARG A 14 19.42 -14.58 6.77
C ARG A 14 19.36 -15.18 5.37
N VAL A 15 20.01 -16.32 5.19
CA VAL A 15 19.83 -17.22 4.03
C VAL A 15 19.49 -18.62 4.55
N ALA A 16 18.41 -19.22 4.06
CA ALA A 16 17.96 -20.55 4.45
C ALA A 16 17.81 -21.45 3.22
N PHE A 17 18.28 -22.69 3.34
CA PHE A 17 18.18 -23.72 2.32
C PHE A 17 17.19 -24.79 2.77
N HIS A 18 16.40 -25.30 1.85
CA HIS A 18 15.44 -26.37 2.13
C HIS A 18 15.43 -27.39 1.02
N VAL A 19 15.44 -28.66 1.41
CA VAL A 19 15.30 -29.81 0.53
C VAL A 19 14.20 -30.70 1.11
N ASP A 20 13.21 -31.01 0.29
CA ASP A 20 12.18 -32.00 0.60
C ASP A 20 12.27 -33.15 -0.42
N PRO A 21 12.87 -34.30 -0.05
CA PRO A 21 13.03 -35.44 -0.94
C PRO A 21 11.69 -36.02 -1.44
N VAL A 22 10.61 -35.85 -0.68
CA VAL A 22 9.29 -36.44 -1.02
C VAL A 22 8.67 -35.70 -2.20
N THR A 23 8.76 -34.38 -2.21
CA THR A 23 8.18 -33.53 -3.27
C THR A 23 9.22 -33.12 -4.33
N GLY A 24 10.50 -33.35 -4.05
CA GLY A 24 11.62 -32.91 -4.87
C GLY A 24 11.86 -31.40 -4.81
N LEU A 25 11.36 -30.71 -3.79
CA LEU A 25 11.58 -29.28 -3.59
C LEU A 25 13.05 -29.03 -3.24
N ARG A 26 13.68 -28.09 -3.94
CA ARG A 26 15.00 -27.54 -3.63
C ARG A 26 14.89 -26.02 -3.65
N ALA A 27 14.87 -25.40 -2.48
CA ALA A 27 14.56 -23.98 -2.36
C ALA A 27 15.58 -23.23 -1.50
N ILE A 28 15.74 -21.95 -1.81
CA ILE A 28 16.57 -21.01 -1.04
C ILE A 28 15.72 -19.77 -0.77
N ILE A 29 15.68 -19.33 0.49
CA ILE A 29 15.08 -18.05 0.91
C ILE A 29 16.20 -17.14 1.41
N ALA A 30 16.31 -15.93 0.85
CA ALA A 30 17.18 -14.89 1.36
C ALA A 30 16.34 -13.73 1.91
N LEU A 31 16.56 -13.40 3.18
CA LEU A 31 16.07 -12.22 3.88
C LEU A 31 17.21 -11.20 3.84
N HIS A 32 17.04 -10.11 3.09
CA HIS A 32 18.06 -9.08 3.04
C HIS A 32 17.93 -8.15 4.24
N SER A 33 16.76 -7.52 4.42
CA SER A 33 16.53 -6.65 5.57
C SER A 33 15.08 -6.69 6.03
N THR A 34 14.85 -6.60 7.34
CA THR A 34 13.55 -6.43 8.01
C THR A 34 13.47 -5.12 8.80
N VAL A 35 14.42 -4.20 8.60
CA VAL A 35 14.51 -2.92 9.31
C VAL A 35 13.23 -2.08 9.21
N LEU A 36 12.57 -2.08 8.05
CA LEU A 36 11.33 -1.32 7.83
C LEU A 36 10.07 -2.09 8.26
N GLY A 37 10.19 -3.37 8.59
CA GLY A 37 9.09 -4.30 8.84
C GLY A 37 9.30 -5.65 8.16
N ASN A 38 8.26 -6.47 8.13
CA ASN A 38 8.27 -7.78 7.47
C ASN A 38 8.78 -7.66 6.03
N ALA A 39 9.55 -8.64 5.58
CA ALA A 39 10.14 -8.62 4.26
C ALA A 39 9.24 -9.31 3.24
N LEU A 40 8.94 -8.64 2.13
CA LEU A 40 8.12 -9.20 1.06
C LEU A 40 8.97 -9.46 -0.18
N GLY A 41 8.71 -10.58 -0.85
CA GLY A 41 9.26 -10.83 -2.18
C GLY A 41 8.80 -12.12 -2.83
N GLY A 42 8.72 -12.09 -4.16
CA GLY A 42 8.21 -13.23 -4.93
C GLY A 42 9.06 -14.50 -4.85
N THR A 43 8.42 -15.63 -5.12
CA THR A 43 9.00 -16.97 -5.24
C THR A 43 9.29 -17.26 -6.70
N ARG A 44 10.56 -17.37 -7.07
CA ARG A 44 10.96 -17.69 -8.44
C ARG A 44 11.18 -19.19 -8.60
N ARG A 45 10.62 -19.80 -9.63
CA ARG A 45 10.83 -21.21 -9.96
C ARG A 45 11.56 -21.31 -11.29
N TRP A 46 12.85 -21.67 -11.26
CA TRP A 46 13.73 -21.54 -12.42
C TRP A 46 14.74 -22.68 -12.54
N ALA A 47 15.11 -22.99 -13.78
CA ALA A 47 16.13 -23.97 -14.11
C ALA A 47 17.50 -23.30 -14.11
N TYR A 48 18.15 -23.31 -12.95
CA TYR A 48 19.51 -22.82 -12.78
C TYR A 48 20.54 -23.85 -13.26
N THR A 49 21.67 -23.38 -13.78
CA THR A 49 22.78 -24.23 -14.23
C THR A 49 23.45 -24.92 -13.05
N ASP A 50 23.61 -24.19 -11.94
CA ASP A 50 24.21 -24.68 -10.70
C ASP A 50 23.65 -23.94 -9.47
N GLU A 51 24.01 -24.43 -8.27
CA GLU A 51 23.60 -23.84 -6.99
C GLU A 51 24.18 -22.42 -6.78
N SER A 52 25.37 -22.15 -7.28
CA SER A 52 26.00 -20.83 -7.12
C SER A 52 25.24 -19.76 -7.90
N GLU A 53 24.66 -20.11 -9.06
CA GLU A 53 23.77 -19.24 -9.83
C GLU A 53 22.50 -18.91 -9.04
N ALA A 54 21.85 -19.92 -8.46
CA ALA A 54 20.65 -19.74 -7.63
C ALA A 54 20.92 -18.85 -6.40
N ILE A 55 22.05 -19.06 -5.72
CA ILE A 55 22.43 -18.23 -4.55
C ILE A 55 22.70 -16.78 -4.96
N ARG A 56 23.45 -16.54 -6.05
CA ARG A 56 23.67 -15.17 -6.56
C ARG A 56 22.36 -14.47 -6.91
N ASP A 57 21.44 -15.19 -7.57
CA ASP A 57 20.16 -14.62 -7.97
C ASP A 57 19.29 -14.26 -6.75
N VAL A 58 19.15 -15.16 -5.77
CA VAL A 58 18.32 -14.91 -4.58
C VAL A 58 18.88 -13.79 -3.69
N LEU A 59 20.21 -13.69 -3.56
CA LEU A 59 20.86 -12.61 -2.80
C LEU A 59 20.63 -11.25 -3.48
N ARG A 60 20.86 -11.16 -4.79
CA ARG A 60 20.68 -9.91 -5.54
C ARG A 60 19.21 -9.47 -5.57
N LEU A 61 18.28 -10.39 -5.77
CA LEU A 61 16.85 -10.09 -5.82
C LEU A 61 16.31 -9.66 -4.46
N SER A 62 16.76 -10.27 -3.35
CA SER A 62 16.32 -9.88 -2.00
C SER A 62 16.81 -8.48 -1.59
N GLU A 63 18.04 -8.12 -1.96
CA GLU A 63 18.55 -6.75 -1.82
C GLU A 63 17.71 -5.77 -2.65
N GLY A 64 17.46 -6.10 -3.92
CA GLY A 64 16.60 -5.30 -4.79
C GLY A 64 15.19 -5.09 -4.23
N MET A 65 14.60 -6.10 -3.58
CA MET A 65 13.31 -5.97 -2.91
C MET A 65 13.35 -5.01 -1.72
N THR A 66 14.48 -4.91 -1.01
CA THR A 66 14.63 -3.97 0.10
C THR A 66 14.61 -2.53 -0.41
N TYR A 67 15.40 -2.24 -1.44
CA TYR A 67 15.40 -0.91 -2.05
C TYR A 67 14.06 -0.57 -2.70
N LYS A 68 13.42 -1.54 -3.34
CA LYS A 68 12.08 -1.40 -3.93
C LYS A 68 11.03 -1.04 -2.88
N SER A 69 10.94 -1.80 -1.78
CA SER A 69 10.00 -1.52 -0.69
C SER A 69 10.25 -0.16 -0.05
N ALA A 70 11.52 0.18 0.21
CA ALA A 70 11.91 1.46 0.77
C ALA A 70 11.56 2.64 -0.17
N ALA A 71 11.92 2.56 -1.45
CA ALA A 71 11.61 3.60 -2.42
C ALA A 71 10.10 3.77 -2.63
N ALA A 72 9.34 2.68 -2.57
CA ALA A 72 7.87 2.68 -2.66
C ALA A 72 7.14 3.18 -1.40
N ASP A 73 7.86 3.64 -0.37
CA ASP A 73 7.32 4.07 0.93
C ASP A 73 6.48 2.99 1.63
N LEU A 74 6.91 1.74 1.54
CA LEU A 74 6.24 0.62 2.20
C LEU A 74 6.94 0.34 3.54
N PRO A 75 6.19 0.10 4.63
CA PRO A 75 6.75 -0.34 5.91
C PRO A 75 7.10 -1.84 5.86
N MET A 76 7.95 -2.19 4.90
CA MET A 76 8.33 -3.57 4.62
C MET A 76 9.80 -3.63 4.20
N GLY A 77 10.44 -4.72 4.63
CA GLY A 77 11.76 -5.11 4.20
C GLY A 77 11.80 -5.74 2.81
N GLY A 78 12.89 -6.44 2.52
CA GLY A 78 13.09 -7.15 1.27
C GLY A 78 13.60 -8.57 1.46
N ALA A 79 12.93 -9.49 0.78
CA ALA A 79 13.28 -10.90 0.76
C ALA A 79 13.11 -11.45 -0.65
N LYS A 80 13.59 -12.66 -0.86
CA LYS A 80 13.32 -13.41 -2.08
C LYS A 80 13.40 -14.89 -1.81
N SER A 81 12.67 -15.67 -2.58
CA SER A 81 12.88 -17.10 -2.64
C SER A 81 13.07 -17.60 -4.07
N VAL A 82 13.88 -18.65 -4.21
CA VAL A 82 14.11 -19.36 -5.47
C VAL A 82 13.88 -20.85 -5.26
N ILE A 83 13.29 -21.50 -6.24
CA ILE A 83 13.10 -22.94 -6.35
C ILE A 83 13.88 -23.40 -7.57
N MET A 84 14.84 -24.29 -7.33
CA MET A 84 15.66 -24.89 -8.38
C MET A 84 14.94 -26.08 -8.99
N ILE A 85 14.76 -26.06 -10.31
CA ILE A 85 14.08 -27.13 -11.05
C ILE A 85 14.91 -27.61 -12.24
N GLU A 86 14.53 -28.75 -12.79
CA GLU A 86 14.96 -29.16 -14.13
C GLU A 86 14.15 -28.41 -15.20
N LYS A 87 14.79 -28.15 -16.35
CA LYS A 87 14.15 -27.43 -17.45
C LYS A 87 12.93 -28.21 -17.94
N GLY A 88 11.77 -27.55 -17.97
CA GLY A 88 10.51 -28.15 -18.41
C GLY A 88 9.74 -28.89 -17.31
N LYS A 89 10.26 -28.99 -16.07
CA LYS A 89 9.52 -29.57 -14.94
C LYS A 89 8.23 -28.76 -14.70
N VAL A 90 7.08 -29.42 -14.75
CA VAL A 90 5.78 -28.81 -14.47
C VAL A 90 5.64 -28.59 -12.94
N PRO A 91 5.05 -27.47 -12.48
CA PRO A 91 4.74 -27.28 -11.06
C PRO A 91 3.72 -28.31 -10.55
N THR A 92 3.83 -28.71 -9.29
CA THR A 92 2.87 -29.61 -8.63
C THR A 92 2.37 -28.99 -7.32
N GLU A 93 1.15 -29.33 -6.91
CA GLU A 93 0.59 -28.88 -5.63
C GLU A 93 1.44 -29.34 -4.44
N ALA A 94 1.98 -30.57 -4.48
CA ALA A 94 2.80 -31.09 -3.40
C ALA A 94 4.08 -30.27 -3.19
N GLU A 95 4.77 -29.88 -4.28
CA GLU A 95 5.94 -29.00 -4.25
C GLU A 95 5.57 -27.61 -3.71
N ALA A 96 4.43 -27.05 -4.15
CA ALA A 96 3.94 -25.75 -3.69
C ALA A 96 3.60 -25.74 -2.19
N ARG A 97 2.91 -26.76 -1.70
CA ARG A 97 2.63 -26.91 -0.26
C ARG A 97 3.93 -27.08 0.56
N ALA A 98 4.90 -27.84 0.06
CA ALA A 98 6.21 -27.92 0.70
C ALA A 98 6.90 -26.55 0.79
N MET A 99 6.81 -25.75 -0.26
CA MET A 99 7.32 -24.37 -0.25
C MET A 99 6.55 -23.49 0.75
N GLY A 100 5.22 -23.62 0.82
CA GLY A 100 4.38 -22.92 1.81
C GLY A 100 4.78 -23.23 3.25
N ARG A 101 5.03 -24.51 3.57
CA ARG A 101 5.57 -24.91 4.88
C ARG A 101 6.95 -24.31 5.14
N PHE A 102 7.83 -24.27 4.14
CA PHE A 102 9.14 -23.64 4.29
C PHE A 102 9.03 -22.13 4.58
N VAL A 103 8.16 -21.41 3.86
CA VAL A 103 7.85 -20.00 4.16
C VAL A 103 7.33 -19.84 5.59
N ASN A 104 6.46 -20.74 6.05
CA ASN A 104 5.89 -20.69 7.40
C ASN A 104 6.97 -20.75 8.51
N THR A 105 8.14 -21.34 8.25
CA THR A 105 9.26 -21.36 9.21
C THR A 105 9.88 -19.99 9.49
N PHE A 106 9.53 -18.96 8.69
CA PHE A 106 9.94 -17.58 8.91
C PHE A 106 8.98 -16.81 9.83
N ASN A 107 7.87 -17.42 10.25
CA ASN A 107 6.92 -16.88 11.23
C ASN A 107 6.54 -15.41 10.94
N GLY A 108 6.22 -15.12 9.67
CA GLY A 108 5.81 -13.81 9.20
C GLY A 108 6.94 -12.83 8.86
N GLN A 109 8.21 -13.13 9.16
CA GLN A 109 9.33 -12.28 8.74
C GLN A 109 9.48 -12.24 7.22
N TYR A 110 9.11 -13.31 6.53
CA TYR A 110 9.05 -13.38 5.07
C TYR A 110 7.61 -13.57 4.61
N ILE A 111 7.20 -12.74 3.65
CA ILE A 111 5.93 -12.83 2.93
C ILE A 111 6.25 -13.16 1.49
N ALA A 112 5.90 -14.38 1.07
CA ALA A 112 6.14 -14.83 -0.29
C ALA A 112 5.03 -14.33 -1.24
N ALA A 113 5.37 -14.21 -2.52
CA ALA A 113 4.44 -13.83 -3.56
C ALA A 113 4.74 -14.59 -4.87
N GLU A 114 3.99 -14.31 -5.92
CA GLU A 114 4.33 -14.77 -7.26
C GLU A 114 5.60 -14.12 -7.82
N ASP A 115 6.25 -14.83 -8.74
CA ASP A 115 7.33 -14.38 -9.62
C ASP A 115 7.45 -15.39 -10.78
N VAL A 116 8.43 -15.20 -11.67
CA VAL A 116 8.74 -16.11 -12.79
C VAL A 116 8.70 -17.58 -12.36
N GLY A 117 7.81 -18.34 -13.00
CA GLY A 117 7.62 -19.78 -12.77
C GLY A 117 6.64 -20.14 -11.66
N VAL A 118 6.07 -19.16 -10.96
CA VAL A 118 5.06 -19.31 -9.90
C VAL A 118 3.86 -18.42 -10.25
N ASN A 119 2.70 -19.03 -10.49
CA ASN A 119 1.47 -18.32 -10.82
C ASN A 119 0.53 -18.20 -9.60
N THR A 120 -0.61 -17.56 -9.80
CA THR A 120 -1.64 -17.36 -8.77
C THR A 120 -2.12 -18.67 -8.13
N GLN A 121 -2.31 -19.73 -8.93
CA GLN A 121 -2.71 -21.06 -8.43
C GLN A 121 -1.63 -21.68 -7.53
N TYR A 122 -0.36 -21.53 -7.89
CA TYR A 122 0.76 -22.01 -7.08
C TYR A 122 0.83 -21.25 -5.75
N CYS A 123 0.56 -19.93 -5.77
CA CYS A 123 0.46 -19.14 -4.55
C CYS A 123 -0.70 -19.62 -3.66
N ASP A 124 -1.86 -19.97 -4.24
CA ASP A 124 -2.97 -20.54 -3.47
C ASP A 124 -2.64 -21.89 -2.84
N TRP A 125 -1.89 -22.75 -3.53
CA TRP A 125 -1.39 -24.00 -2.93
C TRP A 125 -0.39 -23.76 -1.80
N MET A 126 0.51 -22.77 -1.95
CA MET A 126 1.40 -22.35 -0.86
C MET A 126 0.61 -21.80 0.34
N ALA A 127 -0.43 -21.00 0.07
CA ALA A 127 -1.24 -20.31 1.08
C ALA A 127 -2.06 -21.26 1.95
N GLN A 128 -2.30 -22.49 1.50
CA GLN A 128 -2.94 -23.53 2.32
C GLN A 128 -2.08 -23.95 3.52
N GLU A 129 -0.78 -23.63 3.52
CA GLU A 129 0.17 -24.00 4.57
C GLU A 129 0.73 -22.79 5.33
N SER A 130 0.45 -21.55 4.89
CA SER A 130 0.90 -20.33 5.56
C SER A 130 0.04 -19.11 5.21
N ASN A 131 -0.21 -18.25 6.21
CA ASN A 131 -0.87 -16.96 6.03
C ASN A 131 0.05 -15.87 5.45
N HIS A 132 1.33 -16.18 5.21
CA HIS A 132 2.33 -15.23 4.74
C HIS A 132 2.62 -15.39 3.24
N ILE A 133 1.56 -15.63 2.47
CA ILE A 133 1.60 -15.82 1.02
C ILE A 133 0.62 -14.84 0.37
N MET A 134 1.07 -14.13 -0.67
CA MET A 134 0.28 -13.18 -1.44
C MET A 134 0.28 -13.56 -2.93
N GLY A 135 -0.67 -13.02 -3.70
CA GLY A 135 -0.74 -13.20 -5.15
C GLY A 135 -1.62 -14.36 -5.62
N GLY A 136 -2.29 -15.08 -4.71
CA GLY A 136 -3.35 -16.01 -5.08
C GLY A 136 -4.69 -15.33 -5.39
N ILE A 137 -5.68 -16.15 -5.72
CA ILE A 137 -7.05 -15.72 -6.06
C ILE A 137 -8.07 -16.28 -5.07
N THR A 138 -7.87 -17.51 -4.60
CA THR A 138 -8.88 -18.30 -3.88
C THR A 138 -8.58 -18.48 -2.40
N VAL A 139 -7.31 -18.68 -2.03
CA VAL A 139 -6.88 -18.93 -0.65
C VAL A 139 -6.13 -17.71 -0.11
N SER A 140 -5.16 -17.21 -0.87
CA SER A 140 -4.59 -15.88 -0.65
C SER A 140 -5.23 -14.87 -1.61
N HIS A 141 -4.82 -13.61 -1.52
CA HIS A 141 -5.36 -12.54 -2.35
C HIS A 141 -4.23 -11.70 -2.96
N GLY A 142 -4.59 -10.88 -3.95
CA GLY A 142 -3.68 -10.01 -4.67
C GLY A 142 -3.79 -10.16 -6.18
N GLY A 143 -3.95 -11.40 -6.66
CA GLY A 143 -3.99 -11.73 -8.07
C GLY A 143 -2.74 -11.27 -8.84
N ASP A 144 -2.86 -11.22 -10.16
CA ASP A 144 -1.79 -10.79 -11.07
C ASP A 144 -1.43 -9.29 -10.83
N PRO A 145 -0.19 -8.98 -10.41
CA PRO A 145 0.31 -7.63 -10.19
C PRO A 145 0.72 -6.90 -11.48
N SER A 146 0.67 -7.56 -12.64
CA SER A 146 1.15 -7.01 -13.92
C SER A 146 0.45 -5.70 -14.34
N PRO A 147 -0.89 -5.54 -14.19
CA PRO A 147 -1.56 -4.29 -14.54
C PRO A 147 -1.09 -3.09 -13.70
N PHE A 148 -0.80 -3.33 -12.42
CA PHE A 148 -0.33 -2.32 -11.47
C PHE A 148 1.14 -1.97 -11.70
N THR A 149 1.97 -2.97 -12.00
CA THR A 149 3.38 -2.77 -12.41
C THR A 149 3.46 -1.91 -13.68
N SER A 150 2.59 -2.18 -14.65
CA SER A 150 2.51 -1.43 -15.90
C SER A 150 2.00 0.00 -15.69
N GLN A 151 1.02 0.19 -14.80
CA GLN A 151 0.57 1.53 -14.39
C GLN A 151 1.70 2.32 -13.73
N GLY A 152 2.46 1.71 -12.84
CA GLY A 152 3.63 2.32 -12.20
C GLY A 152 4.68 2.76 -13.21
N CYS A 153 4.99 1.89 -14.18
CA CYS A 153 5.96 2.21 -15.22
C CYS A 153 5.45 3.35 -16.14
N PHE A 154 4.16 3.35 -16.49
CA PHE A 154 3.55 4.44 -17.24
C PHE A 154 3.60 5.77 -16.46
N ASN A 155 3.36 5.73 -15.15
CA ASN A 155 3.49 6.88 -14.25
C ASN A 155 4.94 7.40 -14.19
N ALA A 156 5.93 6.50 -14.16
CA ALA A 156 7.33 6.88 -14.23
C ALA A 156 7.73 7.46 -15.60
N MET A 157 7.15 6.99 -16.71
CA MET A 157 7.38 7.59 -18.03
C MET A 157 6.93 9.06 -18.07
N LYS A 158 5.77 9.38 -17.45
CA LYS A 158 5.33 10.78 -17.28
C LYS A 158 6.37 11.63 -16.53
N ALA A 159 6.89 11.10 -15.42
CA ALA A 159 7.94 11.76 -14.64
C ALA A 159 9.22 11.97 -15.45
N CYS A 160 9.64 10.99 -16.24
CA CYS A 160 10.82 11.09 -17.10
C CYS A 160 10.63 12.18 -18.19
N LEU A 161 9.46 12.23 -18.84
CA LEU A 161 9.13 13.29 -19.80
C LEU A 161 9.20 14.67 -19.12
N ALA A 162 8.56 14.83 -17.97
CA ALA A 162 8.59 16.08 -17.21
C ALA A 162 10.02 16.48 -16.80
N HIS A 163 10.86 15.53 -16.40
CA HIS A 163 12.25 15.78 -16.01
C HIS A 163 13.11 16.26 -17.18
N THR A 164 12.90 15.71 -18.38
CA THR A 164 13.58 16.16 -19.61
C THR A 164 13.08 17.52 -20.14
N GLY A 165 12.12 18.16 -19.45
CA GLY A 165 11.51 19.42 -19.88
C GLY A 165 10.51 19.25 -21.03
N ARG A 166 10.17 18.00 -21.41
CA ARG A 166 9.16 17.71 -22.42
C ARG A 166 7.77 17.86 -21.82
N LYS A 167 6.79 18.25 -22.64
CA LYS A 167 5.38 18.18 -22.27
C LYS A 167 5.03 16.72 -21.97
N VAL A 168 4.27 16.48 -20.89
CA VAL A 168 3.74 15.15 -20.55
C VAL A 168 2.57 14.86 -21.49
N ASP A 169 2.90 14.42 -22.69
CA ASP A 169 1.97 14.11 -23.76
C ASP A 169 2.55 12.96 -24.59
N PHE A 170 1.82 11.86 -24.67
CA PHE A 170 2.25 10.66 -25.39
C PHE A 170 1.87 10.70 -26.86
N SER A 171 1.05 11.68 -27.27
CA SER A 171 0.61 11.84 -28.65
C SER A 171 1.81 12.09 -29.56
N GLY A 172 2.04 11.19 -30.51
CA GLY A 172 3.16 11.29 -31.46
C GLY A 172 4.51 10.81 -30.93
N LEU A 173 4.60 10.33 -29.68
CA LEU A 173 5.80 9.66 -29.19
C LEU A 173 5.97 8.28 -29.84
N LYS A 174 7.22 7.89 -30.09
CA LYS A 174 7.61 6.53 -30.49
C LYS A 174 8.14 5.77 -29.28
N ILE A 175 7.51 4.64 -28.95
CA ILE A 175 7.91 3.82 -27.81
C ILE A 175 8.30 2.43 -28.31
N ALA A 176 9.52 2.00 -28.00
CA ALA A 176 10.00 0.65 -28.31
C ALA A 176 9.85 -0.25 -27.08
N VAL A 177 9.04 -1.29 -27.17
CA VAL A 177 8.75 -2.22 -26.06
C VAL A 177 9.42 -3.57 -26.33
N GLN A 178 10.37 -3.94 -25.49
CA GLN A 178 11.03 -5.25 -25.54
C GLN A 178 10.33 -6.20 -24.57
N GLY A 179 9.59 -7.17 -25.10
CA GLY A 179 8.74 -8.08 -24.34
C GLY A 179 7.28 -7.62 -24.32
N LEU A 180 6.37 -8.46 -24.82
CA LEU A 180 4.92 -8.27 -24.88
C LEU A 180 4.18 -9.35 -24.06
N GLY A 181 4.83 -9.84 -23.01
CA GLY A 181 4.23 -10.61 -21.92
C GLY A 181 3.22 -9.80 -21.11
N ALA A 182 2.88 -10.24 -19.89
CA ALA A 182 1.80 -9.61 -19.11
C ALA A 182 2.01 -8.11 -18.85
N THR A 183 3.18 -7.72 -18.32
CA THR A 183 3.48 -6.30 -18.06
C THR A 183 3.75 -5.50 -19.34
N GLY A 184 4.49 -6.07 -20.28
CA GLY A 184 4.81 -5.40 -21.55
C GLY A 184 3.57 -5.08 -22.40
N TYR A 185 2.62 -6.02 -22.47
CA TYR A 185 1.35 -5.83 -23.16
C TYR A 185 0.49 -4.74 -22.51
N GLU A 186 0.34 -4.76 -21.17
CA GLU A 186 -0.42 -3.73 -20.46
C GLU A 186 0.23 -2.35 -20.54
N LEU A 187 1.56 -2.27 -20.53
CA LEU A 187 2.27 -1.02 -20.78
C LEU A 187 2.04 -0.50 -22.20
N ALA A 188 2.18 -1.37 -23.22
CA ALA A 188 1.91 -1.01 -24.62
C ALA A 188 0.46 -0.52 -24.81
N LYS A 189 -0.51 -1.20 -24.20
CA LYS A 189 -1.93 -0.80 -24.20
C LYS A 189 -2.13 0.61 -23.64
N ARG A 190 -1.50 0.92 -22.51
CA ARG A 190 -1.56 2.26 -21.90
C ARG A 190 -0.94 3.33 -22.78
N CYS A 191 0.23 3.06 -23.35
CA CYS A 191 0.91 3.97 -24.27
C CYS A 191 0.07 4.24 -25.53
N ARG A 192 -0.50 3.19 -26.16
CA ARG A 192 -1.40 3.31 -27.31
C ARG A 192 -2.66 4.11 -26.99
N ALA A 193 -3.28 3.84 -25.83
CA ALA A 193 -4.46 4.57 -25.37
C ALA A 193 -4.20 6.08 -25.17
N HIS A 194 -2.95 6.49 -24.97
CA HIS A 194 -2.54 7.89 -24.85
C HIS A 194 -1.88 8.44 -26.12
N GLY A 195 -2.08 7.80 -27.28
CA GLY A 195 -1.68 8.34 -28.58
C GLY A 195 -0.23 8.09 -29.00
N ALA A 196 0.53 7.27 -28.26
CA ALA A 196 1.87 6.88 -28.68
C ALA A 196 1.82 5.87 -29.84
N THR A 197 2.83 5.91 -30.70
CA THR A 197 3.17 4.80 -31.59
C THR A 197 4.05 3.82 -30.82
N VAL A 198 3.75 2.52 -30.93
CA VAL A 198 4.48 1.49 -30.19
C VAL A 198 5.01 0.47 -31.17
N VAL A 199 6.33 0.27 -31.16
CA VAL A 199 6.99 -0.87 -31.82
C VAL A 199 7.32 -1.91 -30.76
N GLY A 200 6.96 -3.17 -30.99
CA GLY A 200 7.07 -4.24 -30.00
C GLY A 200 7.77 -5.48 -30.54
N THR A 201 8.46 -6.19 -29.66
CA THR A 201 9.02 -7.51 -29.95
C THR A 201 8.82 -8.47 -28.79
N ASP A 202 8.71 -9.76 -29.07
CA ASP A 202 8.70 -10.83 -28.08
C ASP A 202 9.28 -12.10 -28.72
N ILE A 203 9.79 -13.02 -27.89
CA ILE A 203 10.21 -14.34 -28.37
C ILE A 203 9.01 -15.24 -28.72
N ASN A 204 7.83 -14.93 -28.16
CA ASN A 204 6.58 -15.63 -28.41
C ASN A 204 5.79 -14.93 -29.53
N PRO A 205 5.67 -15.54 -30.74
CA PRO A 205 4.92 -14.96 -31.85
C PRO A 205 3.46 -14.63 -31.50
N ALA A 206 2.81 -15.46 -30.68
CA ALA A 206 1.42 -15.23 -30.28
C ALA A 206 1.26 -13.96 -29.43
N ALA A 207 2.27 -13.57 -28.65
CA ALA A 207 2.25 -12.33 -27.87
C ALA A 207 2.33 -11.10 -28.78
N ILE A 208 3.14 -11.18 -29.86
CA ILE A 208 3.23 -10.14 -30.89
C ILE A 208 1.90 -10.04 -31.63
N GLU A 209 1.36 -11.16 -32.14
CA GLU A 209 0.10 -11.20 -32.87
C GLU A 209 -1.05 -10.59 -32.06
N ARG A 210 -1.16 -10.95 -30.78
CA ARG A 210 -2.13 -10.37 -29.86
C ARG A 210 -1.99 -8.85 -29.75
N ALA A 211 -0.77 -8.35 -29.51
CA ALA A 211 -0.51 -6.92 -29.36
C ALA A 211 -0.78 -6.13 -30.66
N VAL A 212 -0.42 -6.68 -31.82
CA VAL A 212 -0.70 -6.08 -33.13
C VAL A 212 -2.21 -6.00 -33.34
N LYS A 213 -2.92 -7.10 -33.16
CA LYS A 213 -4.36 -7.21 -33.42
C LYS A 213 -5.21 -6.36 -32.49
N GLU A 214 -4.90 -6.37 -31.18
CA GLU A 214 -5.76 -5.77 -30.16
C GLU A 214 -5.38 -4.33 -29.84
N LEU A 215 -4.10 -3.96 -29.97
CA LEU A 215 -3.59 -2.65 -29.54
C LEU A 215 -3.08 -1.78 -30.70
N GLY A 216 -2.93 -2.35 -31.90
CA GLY A 216 -2.29 -1.69 -33.03
C GLY A 216 -0.82 -1.39 -32.79
N VAL A 217 -0.12 -2.28 -32.07
CA VAL A 217 1.35 -2.26 -31.95
C VAL A 217 1.97 -2.64 -33.29
N GLU A 218 3.07 -1.99 -33.67
CA GLU A 218 3.87 -2.37 -34.82
C GLU A 218 4.84 -3.49 -34.40
N ALA A 219 4.82 -4.62 -35.10
CA ALA A 219 5.80 -5.68 -34.87
C ALA A 219 7.19 -5.23 -35.36
N LEU A 220 8.23 -5.44 -34.55
CA LEU A 220 9.61 -5.24 -34.96
C LEU A 220 9.91 -6.09 -36.21
N LYS A 221 10.52 -5.48 -37.24
CA LYS A 221 10.76 -6.21 -38.51
C LYS A 221 11.86 -7.26 -38.32
N PRO A 222 11.79 -8.39 -39.04
CA PRO A 222 12.84 -9.41 -39.01
C PRO A 222 14.23 -8.82 -39.26
N GLY A 223 15.22 -9.25 -38.48
CA GLY A 223 16.61 -8.79 -38.59
C GLY A 223 16.88 -7.41 -37.97
N GLN A 224 15.87 -6.71 -37.45
CA GLN A 224 16.07 -5.50 -36.68
C GLN A 224 16.34 -5.81 -35.21
N ASP A 225 17.11 -4.95 -34.57
CA ASP A 225 17.32 -4.95 -33.13
C ASP A 225 16.40 -3.89 -32.49
N ILE A 226 15.65 -4.28 -31.45
CA ILE A 226 14.79 -3.38 -30.68
C ILE A 226 15.62 -2.29 -29.98
N PHE A 227 16.84 -2.63 -29.54
CA PHE A 227 17.74 -1.70 -28.85
C PHE A 227 18.34 -0.66 -29.80
N ALA A 228 18.34 -0.94 -31.11
CA ALA A 228 18.80 0.00 -32.14
C ALA A 228 17.66 0.82 -32.77
N GLN A 229 16.40 0.63 -32.34
CA GLN A 229 15.27 1.39 -32.87
C GLN A 229 15.37 2.87 -32.48
N GLU A 230 15.10 3.73 -33.45
CA GLU A 230 14.93 5.16 -33.21
C GLU A 230 13.57 5.40 -32.56
N CYS A 231 13.59 5.78 -31.29
CA CYS A 231 12.38 5.96 -30.48
C CYS A 231 12.60 7.05 -29.42
N ASP A 232 11.53 7.58 -28.85
CA ASP A 232 11.60 8.51 -27.72
C ASP A 232 11.93 7.77 -26.43
N ILE A 233 11.22 6.65 -26.20
CA ILE A 233 11.31 5.85 -25.00
C ILE A 233 11.55 4.39 -25.37
N LEU A 234 12.62 3.80 -24.85
CA LEU A 234 12.83 2.35 -24.85
C LEU A 234 12.31 1.76 -23.53
N ALA A 235 11.50 0.72 -23.60
CA ALA A 235 10.89 0.07 -22.45
C ALA A 235 11.27 -1.43 -22.39
N PRO A 236 12.37 -1.79 -21.71
CA PRO A 236 12.71 -3.17 -21.42
C PRO A 236 11.68 -3.81 -20.48
N CYS A 237 10.96 -4.83 -20.95
CA CYS A 237 9.86 -5.49 -20.24
C CYS A 237 9.97 -7.02 -20.23
N ALA A 238 11.07 -7.61 -20.71
CA ALA A 238 11.26 -9.06 -20.73
C ALA A 238 12.29 -9.54 -19.69
N LEU A 239 13.57 -9.30 -19.93
CA LEU A 239 14.69 -9.86 -19.16
C LEU A 239 15.53 -8.75 -18.52
N GLY A 240 16.21 -9.10 -17.43
CA GLY A 240 17.25 -8.25 -16.83
C GLY A 240 18.56 -8.30 -17.62
N ALA A 241 19.51 -7.44 -17.25
CA ALA A 241 20.86 -7.32 -17.78
C ALA A 241 20.95 -7.04 -19.29
N VAL A 242 19.87 -6.54 -19.88
CA VAL A 242 19.81 -6.21 -21.32
C VAL A 242 20.54 -4.91 -21.65
N LEU A 243 20.76 -4.04 -20.65
CA LEU A 243 21.56 -2.83 -20.79
C LEU A 243 22.97 -3.12 -20.30
N ASN A 244 23.93 -3.13 -21.22
CA ASN A 244 25.34 -3.39 -20.95
C ASN A 244 26.21 -2.61 -21.97
N ASN A 245 27.53 -2.67 -21.83
CA ASN A 245 28.46 -1.96 -22.71
C ASN A 245 28.25 -2.21 -24.21
N SER A 246 27.75 -3.39 -24.63
CA SER A 246 27.46 -3.66 -26.05
C SER A 246 26.15 -3.01 -26.50
N THR A 247 25.06 -3.16 -25.74
CA THR A 247 23.74 -2.66 -26.15
C THR A 247 23.63 -1.15 -26.00
N ILE A 248 24.22 -0.58 -24.94
CA ILE A 248 24.18 0.86 -24.67
C ILE A 248 24.68 1.64 -25.89
N LYS A 249 25.80 1.25 -26.50
CA LYS A 249 26.40 1.95 -27.66
C LYS A 249 25.45 2.15 -28.84
N HIS A 250 24.48 1.27 -29.01
CA HIS A 250 23.58 1.26 -30.15
C HIS A 250 22.23 1.94 -29.87
N LEU A 251 21.96 2.33 -28.62
CA LEU A 251 20.69 2.96 -28.24
C LEU A 251 20.49 4.30 -28.96
N ARG A 252 19.29 4.47 -29.52
CA ARG A 252 18.81 5.68 -30.21
C ARG A 252 17.53 6.22 -29.57
N CYS A 253 17.52 6.27 -28.23
CA CYS A 253 16.42 6.79 -27.44
C CYS A 253 16.88 7.88 -26.48
N ALA A 254 15.94 8.73 -26.05
CA ALA A 254 16.21 9.76 -25.05
C ALA A 254 15.94 9.25 -23.63
N ILE A 255 15.01 8.30 -23.46
CA ILE A 255 14.57 7.78 -22.17
C ILE A 255 14.57 6.25 -22.23
N ILE A 256 15.03 5.61 -21.16
CA ILE A 256 14.81 4.20 -20.88
C ILE A 256 13.90 4.10 -19.66
N CYS A 257 12.73 3.47 -19.81
CA CYS A 257 11.79 3.28 -18.71
C CYS A 257 10.96 2.03 -19.00
N GLY A 258 11.27 0.92 -18.35
CA GLY A 258 10.63 -0.39 -18.59
C GLY A 258 10.32 -1.14 -17.31
N THR A 259 9.55 -2.23 -17.44
CA THR A 259 9.06 -3.03 -16.29
C THR A 259 10.02 -4.14 -15.85
N ALA A 260 11.02 -4.48 -16.67
CA ALA A 260 11.97 -5.55 -16.35
C ALA A 260 12.75 -5.25 -15.06
N ASN A 261 13.10 -6.29 -14.30
CA ASN A 261 13.94 -6.17 -13.11
C ASN A 261 15.42 -6.28 -13.49
N ASN A 262 16.28 -5.54 -12.79
CA ASN A 262 17.74 -5.53 -12.97
C ASN A 262 18.15 -5.25 -14.41
N GLN A 263 17.64 -4.16 -15.01
CA GLN A 263 17.83 -3.87 -16.44
C GLN A 263 19.30 -3.65 -16.82
N LEU A 264 20.06 -3.01 -15.92
CA LEU A 264 21.50 -2.79 -16.04
C LEU A 264 22.26 -4.08 -15.66
N HIS A 265 23.24 -4.47 -16.47
CA HIS A 265 24.09 -5.63 -16.19
C HIS A 265 25.06 -5.33 -15.03
N GLU A 266 25.74 -4.19 -15.08
CA GLU A 266 26.61 -3.64 -14.05
C GLU A 266 26.11 -2.24 -13.66
N PRO A 267 25.20 -2.12 -12.68
CA PRO A 267 24.41 -0.90 -12.46
C PRO A 267 25.21 0.39 -12.30
N ASN A 268 26.36 0.34 -11.61
CA ASN A 268 27.21 1.51 -11.41
C ASN A 268 27.95 1.95 -12.68
N ILE A 269 28.31 1.01 -13.54
CA ILE A 269 29.04 1.28 -14.79
C ILE A 269 28.06 1.65 -15.89
N ASP A 270 27.06 0.81 -16.11
CA ASP A 270 26.06 0.98 -17.17
C ASP A 270 25.19 2.22 -16.92
N GLY A 271 24.80 2.48 -15.67
CA GLY A 271 24.06 3.70 -15.32
C GLY A 271 24.86 4.97 -15.61
N ALA A 272 26.15 4.99 -15.29
CA ALA A 272 27.03 6.13 -15.60
C ALA A 272 27.23 6.30 -17.12
N SER A 273 27.34 5.19 -17.85
CA SER A 273 27.44 5.19 -19.32
C SER A 273 26.20 5.76 -19.99
N LEU A 274 24.99 5.41 -19.51
CA LEU A 274 23.74 6.00 -19.97
C LEU A 274 23.71 7.52 -19.75
N LYS A 275 24.05 7.96 -18.53
CA LYS A 275 24.09 9.38 -18.18
C LYS A 275 25.11 10.16 -19.03
N GLN A 276 26.30 9.60 -19.27
CA GLN A 276 27.32 10.21 -20.13
C GLN A 276 26.83 10.40 -21.57
N ARG A 277 25.97 9.49 -22.06
CA ARG A 277 25.34 9.59 -23.39
C ARG A 277 24.10 10.47 -23.42
N GLY A 278 23.72 11.08 -22.30
CA GLY A 278 22.52 11.91 -22.18
C GLY A 278 21.21 11.12 -22.30
N ILE A 279 21.24 9.81 -22.04
CA ILE A 279 20.04 8.97 -22.03
C ILE A 279 19.53 8.90 -20.59
N LEU A 280 18.31 9.40 -20.37
CA LEU A 280 17.69 9.38 -19.05
C LEU A 280 17.23 7.96 -18.71
N TYR A 281 17.69 7.44 -17.58
CA TYR A 281 17.27 6.12 -17.08
C TYR A 281 16.23 6.25 -15.96
N GLY A 282 15.04 5.69 -16.17
CA GLY A 282 14.03 5.48 -15.13
C GLY A 282 14.42 4.28 -14.26
N PRO A 283 14.81 4.47 -12.98
CA PRO A 283 15.36 3.39 -12.15
C PRO A 283 14.38 2.24 -11.96
N ASP A 284 14.76 1.05 -12.44
CA ASP A 284 13.85 -0.09 -12.61
C ASP A 284 13.04 -0.43 -11.36
N PHE A 285 13.68 -0.53 -10.19
CA PHE A 285 13.02 -0.89 -8.95
C PHE A 285 12.05 0.17 -8.41
N ILE A 286 12.10 1.41 -8.91
CA ILE A 286 11.10 2.44 -8.62
C ILE A 286 9.97 2.35 -9.64
N VAL A 287 10.30 2.32 -10.93
CA VAL A 287 9.29 2.41 -12.00
C VAL A 287 8.40 1.16 -12.02
N ASN A 288 8.92 -0.02 -11.67
CA ASN A 288 8.18 -1.26 -11.63
C ASN A 288 7.61 -1.60 -10.23
N ALA A 289 7.58 -0.65 -9.31
CA ALA A 289 7.14 -0.87 -7.93
C ALA A 289 5.62 -1.12 -7.78
N GLY A 290 4.81 -0.86 -8.81
CA GLY A 290 3.35 -0.98 -8.71
C GLY A 290 2.86 -2.35 -8.24
N GLY A 291 3.52 -3.43 -8.68
CA GLY A 291 3.20 -4.78 -8.23
C GLY A 291 3.50 -5.02 -6.74
N VAL A 292 4.64 -4.52 -6.24
CA VAL A 292 4.93 -4.64 -4.80
C VAL A 292 3.98 -3.80 -3.97
N ILE A 293 3.64 -2.59 -4.44
CA ILE A 293 2.69 -1.70 -3.76
C ILE A 293 1.33 -2.40 -3.62
N ARG A 294 0.86 -3.04 -4.68
CA ARG A 294 -0.38 -3.82 -4.68
C ARG A 294 -0.36 -4.90 -3.60
N LEU A 295 0.60 -5.82 -3.68
CA LEU A 295 0.63 -6.99 -2.80
C LEU A 295 0.96 -6.61 -1.35
N ALA A 296 1.94 -5.74 -1.13
CA ALA A 296 2.30 -5.25 0.20
C ALA A 296 1.16 -4.47 0.84
N GLY A 297 0.54 -3.54 0.10
CA GLY A 297 -0.53 -2.71 0.65
C GLY A 297 -1.76 -3.54 1.00
N LEU A 298 -2.13 -4.52 0.18
CA LEU A 298 -3.20 -5.47 0.52
C LEU A 298 -2.89 -6.27 1.79
N TYR A 299 -1.66 -6.78 1.93
CA TYR A 299 -1.24 -7.47 3.15
C TYR A 299 -1.30 -6.57 4.39
N LEU A 300 -1.00 -5.27 4.22
CA LEU A 300 -1.07 -4.24 5.26
C LEU A 300 -2.50 -3.71 5.51
N GLY A 301 -3.51 -4.25 4.83
CA GLY A 301 -4.91 -3.83 5.00
C GLY A 301 -5.26 -2.49 4.34
N MET A 302 -4.49 -2.04 3.34
CA MET A 302 -4.81 -0.85 2.55
C MET A 302 -6.07 -1.07 1.72
N THR A 303 -6.89 -0.02 1.59
CA THR A 303 -8.04 -0.02 0.68
C THR A 303 -7.60 0.10 -0.77
N GLU A 304 -8.47 -0.30 -1.70
CA GLU A 304 -8.27 -0.13 -3.15
C GLU A 304 -7.92 1.32 -3.52
N ALA A 305 -8.68 2.29 -3.01
CA ALA A 305 -8.41 3.71 -3.27
C ALA A 305 -7.04 4.18 -2.72
N ALA A 306 -6.58 3.64 -1.59
CA ALA A 306 -5.26 3.95 -1.06
C ALA A 306 -4.15 3.34 -1.93
N LEU A 307 -4.35 2.14 -2.45
CA LEU A 307 -3.43 1.47 -3.37
C LEU A 307 -3.30 2.24 -4.69
N ASP A 308 -4.42 2.64 -5.28
CA ASP A 308 -4.44 3.43 -6.52
C ASP A 308 -3.63 4.72 -6.36
N LYS A 309 -3.91 5.47 -5.28
CA LYS A 309 -3.16 6.69 -4.94
C LYS A 309 -1.68 6.41 -4.72
N LYS A 310 -1.31 5.29 -4.10
CA LYS A 310 0.10 4.91 -3.88
C LYS A 310 0.81 4.57 -5.20
N ILE A 311 0.12 3.94 -6.15
CA ILE A 311 0.66 3.62 -7.48
C ILE A 311 0.81 4.90 -8.30
N GLU A 312 -0.11 5.86 -8.18
CA GLU A 312 0.03 7.20 -8.77
C GLU A 312 1.25 7.95 -8.23
N GLN A 313 1.56 7.80 -6.94
CA GLN A 313 2.75 8.40 -6.31
C GLN A 313 4.09 7.92 -6.89
N ILE A 314 4.13 6.86 -7.70
CA ILE A 314 5.35 6.46 -8.42
C ILE A 314 5.81 7.60 -9.34
N GLU A 315 4.90 8.37 -9.94
CA GLU A 315 5.25 9.53 -10.76
C GLU A 315 6.01 10.56 -9.92
N HIS A 316 5.46 10.95 -8.76
CA HIS A 316 6.09 11.92 -7.87
C HIS A 316 7.42 11.42 -7.31
N THR A 317 7.49 10.15 -6.92
CA THR A 317 8.70 9.53 -6.38
C THR A 317 9.80 9.50 -7.43
N THR A 318 9.48 9.07 -8.66
CA THR A 318 10.42 9.06 -9.78
C THR A 318 10.92 10.48 -10.06
N LEU A 319 10.04 11.46 -10.15
CA LEU A 319 10.42 12.84 -10.41
C LEU A 319 11.32 13.43 -9.30
N ALA A 320 11.02 13.12 -8.04
CA ALA A 320 11.83 13.55 -6.90
C ALA A 320 13.23 12.95 -6.96
N VAL A 321 13.34 11.63 -7.17
CA VAL A 321 14.63 10.94 -7.31
C VAL A 321 15.46 11.52 -8.45
N LEU A 322 14.86 11.74 -9.62
CA LEU A 322 15.58 12.32 -10.76
C LEU A 322 16.04 13.76 -10.48
N LYS A 323 15.22 14.58 -9.79
CA LYS A 323 15.58 15.96 -9.44
C LYS A 323 16.67 16.04 -8.38
N GLU A 324 16.53 15.32 -7.29
CA GLU A 324 17.49 15.29 -6.18
C GLU A 324 18.82 14.65 -6.62
N GLY A 325 18.73 13.63 -7.47
CA GLY A 325 19.86 12.87 -7.99
C GLY A 325 20.62 13.49 -9.16
N LYS A 326 20.33 14.76 -9.50
CA LYS A 326 20.95 15.44 -10.65
C LYS A 326 22.49 15.36 -10.61
N ASN A 327 23.06 15.47 -9.42
CA ASN A 327 24.51 15.47 -9.19
C ASN A 327 25.09 14.08 -8.85
N ASP A 328 24.26 13.03 -8.74
CA ASP A 328 24.74 11.67 -8.52
C ASP A 328 25.41 11.10 -9.78
N ALA A 329 26.17 10.02 -9.63
CA ALA A 329 26.87 9.37 -10.75
C ALA A 329 25.93 8.84 -11.84
N SER A 330 24.70 8.45 -11.48
CA SER A 330 23.65 8.00 -12.38
C SER A 330 22.27 8.04 -11.69
N GLU A 331 21.20 7.92 -12.46
CA GLU A 331 19.83 7.82 -11.92
C GLU A 331 19.66 6.56 -11.07
N TYR A 332 20.39 5.47 -11.38
CA TYR A 332 20.42 4.27 -10.54
C TYR A 332 21.02 4.57 -9.16
N VAL A 333 22.16 5.25 -9.11
CA VAL A 333 22.81 5.64 -7.84
C VAL A 333 21.92 6.57 -7.04
N ALA A 334 21.27 7.54 -7.69
CA ALA A 334 20.30 8.42 -7.06
C ALA A 334 19.15 7.64 -6.39
N ALA A 335 18.58 6.65 -7.10
CA ALA A 335 17.52 5.81 -6.57
C ALA A 335 17.98 4.98 -5.36
N VAL A 336 19.19 4.40 -5.42
CA VAL A 336 19.76 3.65 -4.30
C VAL A 336 19.98 4.56 -3.09
N ASN A 337 20.54 5.76 -3.30
CA ASN A 337 20.74 6.75 -2.25
C ASN A 337 19.40 7.17 -1.63
N TYR A 338 18.37 7.38 -2.45
CA TYR A 338 17.02 7.67 -1.99
C TYR A 338 16.48 6.55 -1.07
N ALA A 339 16.58 5.29 -1.49
CA ALA A 339 16.13 4.15 -0.71
C ALA A 339 16.93 4.01 0.61
N LYS A 340 18.26 4.12 0.56
CA LYS A 340 19.14 4.03 1.73
C LYS A 340 18.81 5.08 2.79
N ARG A 341 18.60 6.35 2.39
CA ARG A 341 18.20 7.40 3.34
C ARG A 341 16.96 7.03 4.15
N ARG A 342 15.97 6.39 3.52
CA ARG A 342 14.74 5.96 4.21
C ARG A 342 14.97 4.79 5.16
N ILE A 343 15.81 3.83 4.77
CA ILE A 343 16.19 2.71 5.63
C ILE A 343 16.96 3.22 6.86
N GLU A 344 17.92 4.12 6.66
CA GLU A 344 18.68 4.73 7.74
C GLU A 344 17.80 5.58 8.68
N ALA A 345 16.79 6.27 8.13
CA ALA A 345 15.82 7.02 8.92
C ALA A 345 14.98 6.14 9.86
N ALA A 346 14.89 4.83 9.60
CA ALA A 346 14.20 3.88 10.47
C ALA A 346 15.08 3.35 11.62
N THR A 347 16.40 3.47 11.52
CA THR A 347 17.37 2.99 12.52
C THR A 347 18.02 4.10 13.35
N SER A 348 17.82 5.37 12.97
CA SER A 348 18.24 6.54 13.75
C SER A 348 17.19 6.88 14.81
N PHE A 349 17.63 6.95 16.08
CA PHE A 349 16.76 7.18 17.26
C PHE A 349 16.85 8.62 17.83
N ASP A 350 17.58 9.51 17.16
CA ASP A 350 17.94 10.85 17.66
C ASP A 350 17.57 11.97 16.65
N GLU A 351 18.05 13.19 16.91
CA GLU A 351 17.76 14.40 16.10
C GLU A 351 18.24 14.26 14.64
N ASN A 352 19.22 13.38 14.37
CA ASN A 352 19.69 13.07 13.02
C ASN A 352 18.61 12.42 12.14
N ARG A 353 17.55 11.88 12.75
CA ARG A 353 16.44 11.24 12.03
C ARG A 353 15.67 12.22 11.14
N GLN A 354 15.56 13.48 11.56
CA GLN A 354 14.92 14.54 10.76
C GLN A 354 15.76 14.90 9.52
N GLY A 355 17.08 14.99 9.68
CA GLY A 355 18.02 15.21 8.58
C GLY A 355 18.02 14.09 7.52
N LYS A 356 17.47 12.92 7.87
CA LYS A 356 17.33 11.74 6.99
C LYS A 356 15.93 11.56 6.39
N GLY A 357 15.04 12.54 6.55
CA GLY A 357 13.71 12.54 5.93
C GLY A 357 12.65 11.72 6.65
N ALA A 358 12.85 11.36 7.93
CA ALA A 358 11.77 10.77 8.73
C ALA A 358 10.67 11.79 9.02
N LYS A 359 9.41 11.35 8.91
CA LYS A 359 8.27 12.13 9.40
C LYS A 359 8.29 12.11 10.94
N SER A 360 8.48 13.27 11.57
CA SER A 360 8.42 13.39 13.02
C SER A 360 6.97 13.36 13.51
N LEU A 361 6.75 12.78 14.70
CA LEU A 361 5.49 12.92 15.41
C LEU A 361 5.39 14.37 15.90
N VAL A 362 4.53 15.17 15.29
CA VAL A 362 4.40 16.59 15.65
C VAL A 362 3.44 16.81 16.83
N GLY A 363 2.66 15.80 17.19
CA GLY A 363 1.71 15.87 18.29
C GLY A 363 0.75 14.69 18.31
N ILE A 364 -0.37 14.88 19.01
CA ILE A 364 -1.46 13.91 19.14
C ILE A 364 -2.73 14.42 18.46
N THR A 365 -3.61 13.50 18.06
CA THR A 365 -4.95 13.82 17.56
C THR A 365 -5.95 12.74 18.03
N TYR A 366 -7.23 12.98 17.80
CA TYR A 366 -8.27 11.96 17.90
C TYR A 366 -8.98 11.89 16.55
N ALA A 367 -8.78 10.78 15.84
CA ALA A 367 -9.31 10.55 14.51
C ALA A 367 -9.96 9.17 14.46
N ALA A 368 -11.27 9.12 14.71
CA ALA A 368 -12.03 7.87 14.69
C ALA A 368 -11.94 7.19 13.32
N GLY A 369 -11.68 5.87 13.32
CA GLY A 369 -11.55 5.08 12.09
C GLY A 369 -10.18 5.14 11.41
N GLU A 370 -9.26 5.98 11.87
CA GLU A 370 -7.91 6.10 11.33
C GLU A 370 -6.89 5.23 12.07
N SER A 371 -5.71 5.05 11.47
CA SER A 371 -4.62 4.26 12.07
C SER A 371 -3.99 4.91 13.31
N VAL A 372 -3.09 4.20 14.00
CA VAL A 372 -2.34 4.72 15.16
C VAL A 372 -1.52 5.96 14.82
N LEU A 373 -1.06 6.08 13.58
CA LEU A 373 -0.36 7.24 13.07
C LEU A 373 -1.21 7.88 11.98
N VAL A 374 -1.53 9.16 12.15
CA VAL A 374 -2.37 9.92 11.22
C VAL A 374 -1.48 10.90 10.49
N SER A 375 -1.40 10.80 9.16
CA SER A 375 -0.69 11.78 8.34
C SER A 375 -1.67 12.86 7.89
N LYS A 376 -1.42 14.12 8.27
CA LYS A 376 -2.23 15.28 7.89
C LYS A 376 -1.33 16.45 7.48
N ASP A 377 -1.60 17.05 6.32
CA ASP A 377 -0.86 18.20 5.77
C ASP A 377 0.67 17.99 5.74
N GLY A 378 1.09 16.74 5.48
CA GLY A 378 2.51 16.34 5.47
C GLY A 378 3.11 16.05 6.84
N LEU A 379 2.39 16.29 7.94
CA LEU A 379 2.82 16.02 9.32
C LEU A 379 2.21 14.72 9.85
N VAL A 380 2.86 14.09 10.83
CA VAL A 380 2.38 12.83 11.45
C VAL A 380 1.96 13.07 12.89
N TYR A 381 0.78 12.59 13.26
CA TYR A 381 0.18 12.72 14.58
C TYR A 381 -0.07 11.35 15.20
N GLY A 382 0.06 11.26 16.51
CA GLY A 382 -0.29 10.07 17.29
C GLY A 382 -1.79 10.05 17.52
N ASN A 383 -2.47 9.06 16.95
CA ASN A 383 -3.90 8.92 17.13
C ASN A 383 -4.25 8.29 18.47
N ARG A 384 -5.08 8.97 19.25
CA ARG A 384 -5.61 8.49 20.53
C ARG A 384 -6.77 7.52 20.36
N TRP A 385 -7.42 7.52 19.20
CA TRP A 385 -8.50 6.58 18.93
C TRP A 385 -7.98 5.14 18.90
N ARG A 386 -8.75 4.23 19.50
CA ARG A 386 -8.50 2.79 19.50
C ARG A 386 -9.79 2.09 19.16
N ASN A 387 -9.77 1.19 18.18
CA ASN A 387 -10.94 0.36 17.90
C ASN A 387 -11.16 -0.61 19.07
N SER A 388 -12.21 -0.36 19.84
CA SER A 388 -12.63 -1.15 21.01
C SER A 388 -13.89 -1.97 20.76
N ARG A 389 -14.36 -2.02 19.51
CA ARG A 389 -15.58 -2.74 19.14
C ARG A 389 -15.40 -4.23 19.45
N PRO A 390 -16.36 -4.87 20.14
CA PRO A 390 -16.33 -6.32 20.37
C PRO A 390 -16.53 -7.07 19.05
N ALA A 391 -16.01 -8.30 18.98
CA ALA A 391 -16.27 -9.18 17.83
C ALA A 391 -17.78 -9.51 17.75
N PRO A 392 -18.40 -9.44 16.56
CA PRO A 392 -19.81 -9.74 16.40
C PRO A 392 -20.08 -11.22 16.67
N VAL A 393 -21.17 -11.50 17.40
CA VAL A 393 -21.63 -12.85 17.69
C VAL A 393 -23.09 -12.98 17.24
N ALA A 394 -23.39 -14.02 16.47
CA ALA A 394 -24.76 -14.32 16.08
C ALA A 394 -25.60 -14.67 17.33
N CYS A 395 -26.70 -13.96 17.54
CA CYS A 395 -27.61 -14.19 18.65
C CYS A 395 -29.04 -13.71 18.30
N ASP A 396 -30.02 -14.16 19.07
CA ASP A 396 -31.38 -13.66 18.97
C ASP A 396 -31.48 -12.25 19.58
N VAL A 397 -31.80 -11.27 18.74
CA VAL A 397 -31.98 -9.86 19.12
C VAL A 397 -33.46 -9.45 19.21
N SER A 398 -34.40 -10.38 19.04
CA SER A 398 -35.84 -10.10 18.96
C SER A 398 -36.38 -9.36 20.19
N ARG A 399 -35.82 -9.65 21.38
CA ARG A 399 -36.21 -8.94 22.62
C ARG A 399 -35.86 -7.46 22.57
N TRP A 400 -34.67 -7.13 22.06
CA TRP A 400 -34.25 -5.73 21.91
C TRP A 400 -35.05 -5.04 20.81
N LEU A 401 -35.28 -5.70 19.66
CA LEU A 401 -36.09 -5.13 18.58
C LEU A 401 -37.53 -4.82 19.02
N ARG A 402 -38.17 -5.68 19.82
CA ARG A 402 -39.49 -5.38 20.43
C ARG A 402 -39.44 -4.17 21.38
N HIS A 403 -38.35 -3.99 22.12
CA HIS A 403 -38.16 -2.80 22.96
C HIS A 403 -38.00 -1.54 22.10
N VAL A 404 -37.22 -1.63 21.02
CA VAL A 404 -37.06 -0.55 20.04
C VAL A 404 -38.42 -0.16 19.44
N GLU A 405 -39.21 -1.12 18.97
CA GLU A 405 -40.55 -0.89 18.41
C GLU A 405 -41.51 -0.25 19.42
N ARG A 406 -41.48 -0.68 20.69
CA ARG A 406 -42.28 -0.07 21.76
C ARG A 406 -41.89 1.38 22.03
N MET A 407 -40.61 1.70 21.96
CA MET A 407 -40.09 3.05 22.21
C MET A 407 -40.24 3.99 21.02
N LEU A 408 -40.15 3.45 19.81
CA LEU A 408 -40.23 4.16 18.53
C LEU A 408 -41.33 3.49 17.68
N PRO A 409 -42.62 3.77 17.97
CA PRO A 409 -43.74 3.13 17.28
C PRO A 409 -43.82 3.54 15.81
N VAL A 410 -43.37 4.74 15.48
CA VAL A 410 -43.31 5.25 14.11
C VAL A 410 -42.16 4.55 13.36
N GLU A 411 -42.51 3.80 12.32
CA GLU A 411 -41.57 2.97 11.55
C GLU A 411 -40.42 3.77 10.95
N PHE A 412 -40.72 4.91 10.31
CA PHE A 412 -39.71 5.77 9.70
C PHE A 412 -38.67 6.27 10.73
N GLU A 413 -39.10 6.69 11.91
CA GLU A 413 -38.20 7.15 12.99
C GLU A 413 -37.34 6.00 13.49
N ARG A 414 -37.95 4.82 13.67
CA ARG A 414 -37.26 3.59 14.08
C ARG A 414 -36.19 3.18 13.08
N GLU A 415 -36.51 3.13 11.79
CA GLU A 415 -35.55 2.81 10.74
C GLU A 415 -34.40 3.83 10.69
N HIS A 416 -34.71 5.12 10.81
CA HIS A 416 -33.69 6.16 10.84
C HIS A 416 -32.69 5.97 11.99
N ILE A 417 -33.18 5.70 13.20
CA ILE A 417 -32.32 5.44 14.38
C ILE A 417 -31.45 4.20 14.16
N LEU A 418 -32.02 3.11 13.65
CA LEU A 418 -31.25 1.89 13.35
C LEU A 418 -30.19 2.13 12.28
N ASN A 419 -30.51 2.91 11.24
CA ASN A 419 -29.57 3.29 10.19
C ASN A 419 -28.43 4.16 10.72
N VAL A 420 -28.71 5.12 11.61
CA VAL A 420 -27.69 5.93 12.29
C VAL A 420 -26.74 5.05 13.10
N MET A 421 -27.28 4.10 13.87
CA MET A 421 -26.49 3.14 14.65
C MET A 421 -25.61 2.27 13.74
N ALA A 422 -26.20 1.66 12.71
CA ALA A 422 -25.49 0.79 11.77
C ALA A 422 -24.39 1.56 11.03
N HIS A 423 -24.71 2.75 10.51
CA HIS A 423 -23.76 3.59 9.78
C HIS A 423 -22.56 3.99 10.65
N LYS A 424 -22.81 4.40 11.91
CA LYS A 424 -21.71 4.76 12.81
C LYS A 424 -20.82 3.57 13.17
N LEU A 425 -21.40 2.37 13.31
CA LEU A 425 -20.63 1.15 13.59
C LEU A 425 -19.75 0.74 12.40
N GLN A 426 -20.30 0.78 11.18
CA GLN A 426 -19.62 0.39 9.94
C GLN A 426 -18.60 1.42 9.46
N TYR A 427 -18.87 2.71 9.69
CA TYR A 427 -18.07 3.83 9.17
C TYR A 427 -17.65 4.79 10.30
N PRO A 428 -16.76 4.38 11.22
CA PRO A 428 -16.27 5.23 12.32
C PRO A 428 -15.67 6.56 11.85
N GLY A 429 -15.05 6.57 10.66
CA GLY A 429 -14.47 7.76 10.05
C GLY A 429 -15.47 8.72 9.40
N HIS A 430 -16.77 8.40 9.40
CA HIS A 430 -17.79 9.27 8.80
C HIS A 430 -18.47 10.16 9.83
N LYS A 431 -18.71 11.42 9.45
CA LYS A 431 -19.50 12.37 10.24
C LYS A 431 -20.98 12.23 9.90
N ILE A 432 -21.82 12.08 10.91
CA ILE A 432 -23.27 12.21 10.80
C ILE A 432 -23.60 13.65 11.22
N ASN A 433 -24.17 14.44 10.31
CA ASN A 433 -24.35 15.89 10.45
C ASN A 433 -25.62 16.31 11.22
N HIS A 434 -26.09 15.45 12.13
CA HIS A 434 -27.20 15.74 13.02
C HIS A 434 -27.03 14.95 14.33
N ALA A 435 -27.73 15.40 15.38
CA ALA A 435 -27.86 14.69 16.63
C ALA A 435 -29.15 13.85 16.64
N VAL A 436 -29.15 12.82 17.48
CA VAL A 436 -30.34 12.05 17.83
C VAL A 436 -30.83 12.54 19.19
N LEU A 437 -32.11 12.90 19.29
CA LEU A 437 -32.74 13.32 20.55
C LEU A 437 -33.94 12.41 20.84
N LEU A 438 -33.97 11.78 22.02
CA LEU A 438 -35.11 10.98 22.48
C LEU A 438 -35.77 11.64 23.70
N GLY A 439 -36.99 12.14 23.49
CA GLY A 439 -37.87 12.63 24.55
C GLY A 439 -38.74 11.51 25.15
N GLY A 440 -39.20 11.70 26.39
CA GLY A 440 -40.24 10.85 26.98
C GLY A 440 -40.16 10.78 28.50
N LYS A 441 -41.08 10.05 29.13
CA LYS A 441 -41.17 9.98 30.61
C LYS A 441 -39.91 9.39 31.28
N PRO A 442 -39.58 9.79 32.52
CA PRO A 442 -38.56 9.12 33.32
C PRO A 442 -38.86 7.62 33.46
N GLY A 443 -37.81 6.78 33.38
CA GLY A 443 -37.95 5.33 33.52
C GLY A 443 -38.59 4.61 32.33
N SER A 444 -38.79 5.27 31.18
CA SER A 444 -39.38 4.63 29.99
C SER A 444 -38.46 3.65 29.27
N GLY A 445 -37.15 3.64 29.57
CA GLY A 445 -36.16 2.75 28.96
C GLY A 445 -35.45 3.32 27.72
N LYS A 446 -35.36 4.64 27.60
CA LYS A 446 -34.65 5.35 26.50
C LYS A 446 -33.16 5.01 26.46
N ASP A 447 -32.53 5.01 27.62
CA ASP A 447 -31.15 4.60 27.86
C ASP A 447 -30.92 3.11 27.50
N THR A 448 -31.85 2.25 27.91
CA THR A 448 -31.83 0.81 27.63
C THR A 448 -31.90 0.53 26.13
N LEU A 449 -32.59 1.36 25.35
CA LEU A 449 -32.64 1.24 23.89
C LEU A 449 -31.26 1.40 23.24
N PHE A 450 -30.46 2.38 23.70
CA PHE A 450 -29.14 2.69 23.15
C PHE A 450 -28.00 1.90 23.80
N ALA A 451 -28.23 1.22 24.93
CA ALA A 451 -27.19 0.48 25.64
C ALA A 451 -26.42 -0.52 24.75
N PRO A 452 -27.06 -1.31 23.86
CA PRO A 452 -26.34 -2.18 22.93
C PRO A 452 -25.47 -1.41 21.93
N PHE A 453 -25.91 -0.23 21.48
CA PHE A 453 -25.15 0.60 20.55
C PHE A 453 -23.89 1.18 21.22
N PHE A 454 -24.01 1.73 22.42
CA PHE A 454 -22.84 2.21 23.19
C PHE A 454 -21.85 1.08 23.48
N TRP A 455 -22.34 -0.12 23.82
CA TRP A 455 -21.50 -1.29 24.00
C TRP A 455 -20.82 -1.73 22.69
N ALA A 456 -21.54 -1.70 21.57
CA ALA A 456 -20.99 -2.05 20.26
C ALA A 456 -19.88 -1.09 19.82
N VAL A 457 -19.96 0.19 20.19
CA VAL A 457 -18.91 1.19 19.89
C VAL A 457 -17.73 1.05 20.86
N GLY A 458 -18.00 0.98 22.16
CA GLY A 458 -16.95 1.13 23.18
C GLY A 458 -16.50 -0.11 23.92
N GLY A 459 -17.15 -1.24 23.69
CA GLY A 459 -16.85 -2.49 24.38
C GLY A 459 -17.08 -2.40 25.90
N PRO A 460 -16.50 -3.32 26.69
CA PRO A 460 -16.70 -3.39 28.13
C PRO A 460 -16.24 -2.13 28.89
N ALA A 461 -15.22 -1.44 28.37
CA ALA A 461 -14.67 -0.23 28.97
C ALA A 461 -15.35 1.05 28.46
N LYS A 462 -16.34 0.95 27.56
CA LYS A 462 -17.00 2.09 26.89
C LYS A 462 -15.99 3.09 26.27
N LEU A 463 -14.88 2.58 25.75
CA LEU A 463 -13.89 3.39 25.05
C LEU A 463 -14.56 4.09 23.86
N ASN A 464 -14.18 5.33 23.52
CA ASN A 464 -14.83 6.10 22.45
C ASN A 464 -16.31 6.47 22.69
N CYS A 465 -16.89 6.19 23.86
CA CYS A 465 -18.16 6.76 24.30
C CYS A 465 -17.90 7.76 25.43
N SER A 466 -18.50 8.94 25.34
CA SER A 466 -18.42 9.92 26.43
C SER A 466 -19.80 10.29 26.94
N VAL A 467 -19.99 10.22 28.25
CA VAL A 467 -21.20 10.73 28.91
C VAL A 467 -20.92 12.15 29.37
N VAL A 468 -21.70 13.11 28.88
CA VAL A 468 -21.53 14.53 29.12
C VAL A 468 -22.77 15.07 29.83
N LYS A 469 -22.56 15.76 30.95
CA LYS A 469 -23.62 16.48 31.66
C LYS A 469 -23.82 17.86 31.03
N ASN A 470 -24.99 18.48 31.22
CA ASN A 470 -25.26 19.81 30.66
C ASN A 470 -24.24 20.86 31.08
N GLU A 471 -23.76 20.80 32.33
CA GLU A 471 -22.75 21.73 32.85
C GLU A 471 -21.40 21.58 32.14
N ASP A 472 -21.04 20.35 31.79
CA ASP A 472 -19.78 20.00 31.12
C ASP A 472 -19.77 20.40 29.64
N LEU A 473 -20.94 20.60 29.02
CA LEU A 473 -21.03 21.12 27.65
C LEU A 473 -20.40 22.50 27.55
N THR A 474 -20.43 23.32 28.60
CA THR A 474 -19.81 24.66 28.56
C THR A 474 -18.36 24.68 29.05
N SER A 475 -17.81 23.51 29.38
CA SER A 475 -16.45 23.39 29.92
C SER A 475 -15.40 23.81 28.89
N GLN A 476 -14.36 24.50 29.38
CA GLN A 476 -13.17 24.76 28.57
C GLN A 476 -12.37 23.49 28.25
N TRP A 477 -12.62 22.39 28.98
CA TRP A 477 -11.93 21.12 28.82
C TRP A 477 -12.65 20.21 27.82
N GLY A 478 -11.92 19.76 26.79
CA GLY A 478 -12.47 18.99 25.68
C GLY A 478 -12.57 17.49 25.90
N TYR A 479 -12.60 17.00 27.16
CA TYR A 479 -12.58 15.56 27.45
C TYR A 479 -13.72 14.80 26.77
N GLY A 480 -14.92 15.39 26.76
CA GLY A 480 -16.10 14.77 26.17
C GLY A 480 -16.15 14.78 24.65
N LEU A 481 -15.23 15.49 24.00
CA LEU A 481 -15.15 15.59 22.54
C LEU A 481 -14.27 14.49 21.93
N GLU A 482 -13.46 13.79 22.74
CA GLU A 482 -12.64 12.64 22.33
C GLU A 482 -13.45 11.34 22.31
N CYS A 483 -14.52 11.32 21.53
CA CYS A 483 -15.40 10.16 21.43
C CYS A 483 -15.93 9.99 20.00
N GLU A 484 -16.34 8.76 19.67
CA GLU A 484 -17.16 8.50 18.50
C GLU A 484 -18.63 8.84 18.75
N VAL A 485 -19.10 8.56 19.98
CA VAL A 485 -20.48 8.81 20.39
C VAL A 485 -20.48 9.56 21.72
N MET A 486 -21.10 10.73 21.72
CA MET A 486 -21.36 11.54 22.90
C MET A 486 -22.79 11.28 23.37
N GLU A 487 -22.93 10.84 24.61
CA GLU A 487 -24.20 10.70 25.31
C GLU A 487 -24.46 11.96 26.15
N ILE A 488 -25.58 12.63 25.90
CA ILE A 488 -26.10 13.68 26.79
C ILE A 488 -27.29 13.09 27.55
N ALA A 489 -27.03 12.70 28.81
CA ALA A 489 -27.97 11.91 29.61
C ALA A 489 -29.28 12.64 29.93
N GLU A 490 -29.26 13.96 30.04
CA GLU A 490 -30.47 14.78 30.19
C GLU A 490 -30.23 16.16 29.58
N LEU A 491 -30.87 16.44 28.44
CA LEU A 491 -30.84 17.74 27.77
C LEU A 491 -32.04 18.57 28.25
N ARG A 492 -31.82 19.47 29.21
CA ARG A 492 -32.86 20.37 29.76
C ARG A 492 -32.28 21.76 30.01
N GLN A 493 -33.02 22.78 29.57
CA GLN A 493 -32.75 24.19 29.88
C GLN A 493 -34.06 24.93 30.09
N ALA A 494 -34.24 25.50 31.29
CA ALA A 494 -35.48 26.14 31.72
C ALA A 494 -35.70 27.49 31.01
N GLU A 495 -34.64 28.29 30.83
CA GLU A 495 -34.73 29.63 30.25
C GLU A 495 -34.39 29.67 28.75
N ALA A 496 -35.04 30.58 28.01
CA ALA A 496 -34.83 30.74 26.57
C ALA A 496 -33.39 31.20 26.21
N ARG A 497 -32.74 31.96 27.10
CA ARG A 497 -31.36 32.41 26.94
C ARG A 497 -30.39 31.22 26.95
N ASP A 498 -30.60 30.29 27.86
CA ASP A 498 -29.75 29.10 28.04
C ASP A 498 -29.93 28.09 26.90
N ARG A 499 -31.14 28.00 26.32
CA ARG A 499 -31.39 27.19 25.11
C ARG A 499 -30.57 27.67 23.91
N ARG A 500 -30.50 28.99 23.68
CA ARG A 500 -29.69 29.56 22.58
C ARG A 500 -28.19 29.36 22.81
N ALA A 501 -27.72 29.50 24.06
CA ALA A 501 -26.33 29.26 24.40
C ALA A 501 -25.92 27.80 24.17
N LEU A 502 -26.79 26.86 24.57
CA LEU A 502 -26.63 25.43 24.33
C LEU A 502 -26.61 25.08 22.85
N GLU A 503 -27.54 25.65 22.05
CA GLU A 503 -27.57 25.46 20.60
C GLU A 503 -26.26 25.91 19.94
N ASN A 504 -25.76 27.11 20.32
CA ASN A 504 -24.50 27.62 19.80
C ASN A 504 -23.30 26.74 20.15
N HIS A 505 -23.33 26.08 21.32
CA HIS A 505 -22.27 25.16 21.72
C HIS A 505 -22.36 23.81 21.01
N LEU A 506 -23.57 23.27 20.81
CA LEU A 506 -23.77 21.99 20.15
C LEU A 506 -23.58 22.08 18.64
N LYS A 507 -23.90 23.21 18.01
CA LYS A 507 -23.86 23.39 16.56
C LYS A 507 -22.51 22.97 15.92
N PRO A 508 -21.34 23.39 16.43
CA PRO A 508 -20.04 22.93 15.93
C PRO A 508 -19.78 21.43 16.15
N ILE A 509 -20.40 20.83 17.18
CA ILE A 509 -20.24 19.41 17.51
C ILE A 509 -21.14 18.54 16.65
N ILE A 510 -22.37 18.95 16.34
CA ILE A 510 -23.36 18.12 15.63
C ILE A 510 -23.24 18.21 14.11
N ALA A 511 -22.85 19.37 13.58
CA ALA A 511 -22.80 19.65 12.15
C ALA A 511 -21.38 19.90 11.67
N ALA A 512 -21.14 19.66 10.37
CA ALA A 512 -19.95 20.14 9.67
C ALA A 512 -20.33 21.30 8.73
N PRO A 513 -19.49 22.35 8.60
CA PRO A 513 -18.26 22.62 9.37
C PRO A 513 -18.55 23.04 10.84
N PRO A 514 -17.55 22.95 11.76
CA PRO A 514 -16.12 22.74 11.52
C PRO A 514 -15.72 21.26 11.38
N GLU A 515 -14.68 21.02 10.58
CA GLU A 515 -14.07 19.69 10.42
C GLU A 515 -13.26 19.26 11.66
N TYR A 516 -12.86 20.21 12.50
CA TYR A 516 -11.99 19.99 13.65
C TYR A 516 -12.58 20.59 14.92
N LEU A 517 -12.41 19.87 16.02
CA LEU A 517 -12.78 20.32 17.36
C LEU A 517 -11.50 20.55 18.17
N PRO A 518 -11.32 21.73 18.78
CA PRO A 518 -10.19 21.98 19.67
C PRO A 518 -10.36 21.18 20.97
N ILE A 519 -9.31 20.48 21.37
CA ILE A 519 -9.25 19.67 22.58
C ILE A 519 -8.26 20.29 23.54
N ASN A 520 -8.78 20.77 24.67
CA ASN A 520 -7.97 21.21 25.80
C ASN A 520 -8.01 20.14 26.89
N ARG A 521 -6.85 19.72 27.36
CA ARG A 521 -6.70 18.80 28.50
C ARG A 521 -5.72 19.36 29.50
N LYS A 522 -5.94 19.08 30.77
CA LYS A 522 -5.00 19.44 31.81
C LYS A 522 -3.68 18.67 31.60
N GLY A 523 -2.56 19.39 31.55
CA GLY A 523 -1.23 18.81 31.40
C GLY A 523 -0.85 18.39 29.97
N LEU A 524 -1.61 18.77 28.95
CA LEU A 524 -1.26 18.55 27.54
C LEU A 524 -1.36 19.85 26.76
N HIS A 525 -0.50 20.01 25.74
CA HIS A 525 -0.67 21.09 24.77
C HIS A 525 -2.00 20.90 24.03
N PRO A 526 -2.78 21.97 23.79
CA PRO A 526 -4.00 21.90 22.99
C PRO A 526 -3.76 21.25 21.63
N TYR A 527 -4.69 20.42 21.18
CA TYR A 527 -4.64 19.77 19.89
C TYR A 527 -6.02 19.70 19.25
N TYR A 528 -6.08 19.31 17.98
CA TYR A 528 -7.34 19.20 17.25
C TYR A 528 -7.74 17.73 17.07
N ALA A 529 -9.01 17.44 17.35
CA ALA A 529 -9.66 16.19 16.97
C ALA A 529 -10.41 16.37 15.65
N LEU A 530 -10.51 15.32 14.83
CA LEU A 530 -11.44 15.33 13.70
C LEU A 530 -12.87 15.26 14.24
N ASN A 531 -13.74 16.15 13.75
CA ASN A 531 -15.14 16.16 14.12
C ASN A 531 -15.87 14.97 13.48
N ARG A 532 -15.88 13.83 14.19
CA ARG A 532 -16.60 12.60 13.81
C ARG A 532 -17.63 12.17 14.85
N VAL A 533 -17.82 12.99 15.90
CA VAL A 533 -18.73 12.73 17.01
C VAL A 533 -20.16 12.60 16.51
N LEU A 534 -20.87 11.55 16.93
CA LEU A 534 -22.33 11.47 16.91
C LEU A 534 -22.85 11.85 18.30
N VAL A 535 -23.80 12.79 18.36
CA VAL A 535 -24.44 13.16 19.62
C VAL A 535 -25.76 12.41 19.74
N VAL A 536 -25.91 11.68 20.84
CA VAL A 536 -27.16 11.05 21.27
C VAL A 536 -27.59 11.70 22.58
N ALA A 537 -28.72 12.38 22.56
CA ALA A 537 -29.26 13.10 23.71
C ALA A 537 -30.57 12.50 24.17
N PHE A 538 -30.80 12.52 25.47
CA PHE A 538 -32.05 12.12 26.09
C PHE A 538 -32.69 13.33 26.78
N SER A 539 -34.01 13.42 26.77
CA SER A 539 -34.73 14.42 27.55
C SER A 539 -35.93 13.79 28.24
N ASN A 540 -36.19 14.25 29.46
CA ASN A 540 -37.42 13.92 30.16
C ASN A 540 -38.44 15.02 29.85
N GLU A 541 -39.61 14.63 29.37
CA GLU A 541 -40.75 15.55 29.22
C GLU A 541 -41.26 16.07 30.57
#